data_AF-A0A1G2JN00-F1
#
_entry.id   AF-A0A1G2JN00-F1
#
_cell.length_a   1.000
_cell.length_b   1.000
_cell.length_c   1.000
_cell.angle_alpha   90.00
_cell.angle_beta   90.00
_cell.angle_gamma   90.00
#
_symmetry.space_group_name_H-M   'P 1'
#
loop_
_entity.id
_entity.type
_entity.pdbx_description
1 polymer ?
#
loop_
_entity_poly.entity_id
_entity_poly.type
_entity_poly.pdbx_seq_one_letter_code
_entity_poly.pdbx_strand_id
1 'polypeptide(L)'
;MKKFDVIFSILCGILVAELINNFYGFSLGIFGWILFLILPAASILCLQLVENIGKKYLFVFQAGKHVLVGVFATIVDLKSFLFLAWIFPQLYLLSSIIIKTFSFILAIIIKYVGNKFWTFQKNEEGVSKKEFTKFLITNLIGLTIDVLVFYFLTKVISPQFGVLFVIWEKLSVLISAVLAGIWNFCGDKFFVFKK
;
A
#
# COMPACT_ATOMS: atom_id res chain seq x y z
N MET A 1 19.19 -7.73 -7.58
CA MET A 1 18.44 -6.47 -7.40
C MET A 1 19.24 -5.31 -7.99
N LYS A 2 18.57 -4.28 -8.49
CA LYS A 2 19.23 -2.99 -8.82
C LYS A 2 19.47 -2.19 -7.54
N LYS A 3 20.44 -1.26 -7.53
CA LYS A 3 20.71 -0.36 -6.39
C LYS A 3 19.45 0.37 -5.92
N PHE A 4 18.63 0.83 -6.87
CA PHE A 4 17.36 1.49 -6.58
C PHE A 4 16.36 0.60 -5.82
N ASP A 5 16.31 -0.71 -6.12
CA ASP A 5 15.40 -1.65 -5.44
C ASP A 5 15.73 -1.75 -3.94
N VAL A 6 17.02 -1.78 -3.60
CA VAL A 6 17.51 -1.86 -2.22
C VAL A 6 17.21 -0.57 -1.47
N ILE A 7 17.54 0.58 -2.06
CA ILE A 7 17.33 1.89 -1.44
C ILE A 7 15.84 2.12 -1.17
N PHE A 8 14.98 1.82 -2.14
CA PHE A 8 13.54 2.02 -1.98
C PHE A 8 12.93 1.07 -0.95
N SER A 9 13.41 -0.17 -0.87
CA SER A 9 12.98 -1.12 0.17
C SER A 9 13.37 -0.68 1.58
N ILE A 10 14.60 -0.19 1.75
CA ILE A 10 15.07 0.39 3.02
C ILE A 10 14.21 1.59 3.41
N LEU A 11 13.99 2.52 2.46
CA LEU A 11 13.17 3.70 2.69
C LEU A 11 11.76 3.33 3.14
N CYS A 12 11.11 2.36 2.48
CA CYS A 12 9.80 1.87 2.90
C CYS A 12 9.84 1.30 4.32
N GLY A 13 10.85 0.49 4.66
CA GLY A 13 11.00 -0.07 6.00
C GLY A 13 11.17 1.01 7.08
N ILE A 14 11.96 2.05 6.82
CA ILE A 14 12.16 3.18 7.74
C ILE A 14 10.85 3.95 7.93
N LEU A 15 10.15 4.23 6.84
CA LEU A 15 8.89 4.96 6.88
C LEU A 15 7.79 4.19 7.63
N VAL A 16 7.75 2.86 7.50
CA VAL A 16 6.84 2.01 8.28
C VAL A 16 7.22 2.03 9.77
N ALA A 17 8.52 1.97 10.08
CA ALA A 17 9.00 2.07 11.47
C ALA A 17 8.59 3.40 12.11
N GLU A 18 8.78 4.51 11.40
CA GLU A 18 8.35 5.84 11.83
C GLU A 18 6.83 5.90 12.05
N LEU A 19 6.05 5.34 11.12
CA LEU A 19 4.60 5.29 11.24
C LEU A 19 4.19 4.55 12.50
N ILE A 20 4.70 3.33 12.74
CA ILE A 20 4.36 2.53 13.92
C ILE A 20 4.71 3.28 15.22
N ASN A 21 5.85 3.97 15.24
CA ASN A 21 6.29 4.70 16.43
C ASN A 21 5.44 5.94 16.74
N ASN A 22 4.93 6.62 15.72
CA ASN A 22 4.16 7.87 15.87
C ASN A 22 2.64 7.65 15.96
N PHE A 23 2.10 6.56 15.39
CA PHE A 23 0.66 6.38 15.24
C PHE A 23 -0.07 5.93 16.51
N TYR A 24 0.63 5.33 17.49
CA TYR A 24 -0.02 4.77 18.68
C TYR A 24 -0.13 5.74 19.87
N GLY A 25 0.41 6.96 19.80
CA GLY A 25 0.44 7.88 20.96
C GLY A 25 1.24 7.38 22.16
N PHE A 26 1.74 6.14 22.10
CA PHE A 26 2.69 5.55 23.02
C PHE A 26 4.09 5.77 22.47
N SER A 27 4.90 6.54 23.20
CA SER A 27 6.35 6.48 23.06
C SER A 27 6.78 5.04 23.34
N LEU A 28 7.16 4.29 22.32
CA LEU A 28 7.76 2.95 22.47
C LEU A 28 9.14 3.01 23.15
N GLY A 29 9.63 4.21 23.51
CA GLY A 29 10.93 4.42 24.14
C GLY A 29 12.04 3.75 23.34
N ILE A 30 12.86 2.94 24.02
CA ILE A 30 13.98 2.19 23.41
C ILE A 30 13.50 1.16 22.37
N PHE A 31 12.30 0.58 22.53
CA PHE A 31 11.76 -0.40 21.55
C PHE A 31 11.42 0.25 20.20
N GLY A 32 11.11 1.56 20.19
CA GLY A 32 10.91 2.31 18.94
C GLY A 32 12.16 2.36 18.07
N TRP A 33 13.34 2.52 18.69
CA TRP A 33 14.62 2.55 17.97
C TRP A 33 14.98 1.20 17.32
N ILE A 34 14.57 0.09 17.95
CA ILE A 34 14.78 -1.25 17.42
C ILE A 34 14.00 -1.45 16.11
N LEU A 35 12.79 -0.87 16.00
CA LEU A 35 11.98 -0.95 14.78
C LEU A 35 12.67 -0.32 13.56
N PHE A 36 13.41 0.77 13.76
CA PHE A 36 14.18 1.43 12.70
C PHE A 36 15.32 0.57 12.15
N LEU A 37 15.75 -0.47 12.89
CA LEU A 37 16.72 -1.44 12.40
C LEU A 37 16.04 -2.68 11.80
N ILE A 38 15.03 -3.22 12.48
CA ILE A 38 14.39 -4.48 12.10
C ILE A 38 13.57 -4.33 10.81
N LEU A 39 12.75 -3.29 10.67
CA LEU A 39 11.83 -3.18 9.54
C LEU A 39 12.52 -2.94 8.20
N PRO A 40 13.57 -2.10 8.09
CA PRO A 40 14.35 -2.00 6.86
C PRO A 40 15.11 -3.28 6.53
N ALA A 41 15.64 -3.98 7.54
CA ALA A 41 16.29 -5.27 7.31
C ALA A 41 15.26 -6.31 6.79
N ALA A 42 14.08 -6.37 7.40
CA ALA A 42 13.00 -7.25 6.98
C ALA A 42 12.50 -6.93 5.58
N SER A 43 12.35 -5.65 5.21
CA SER A 43 11.90 -5.27 3.86
C SER A 43 12.92 -5.67 2.79
N ILE A 44 14.23 -5.53 3.05
CA ILE A 44 15.28 -6.02 2.15
C ILE A 44 15.21 -7.54 2.02
N LEU A 45 15.15 -8.26 3.15
CA LEU A 45 15.10 -9.73 3.16
C LEU A 45 13.89 -10.24 2.38
N CYS A 46 12.70 -9.66 2.61
CA CYS A 46 11.50 -9.99 1.83
C CYS A 46 11.71 -9.76 0.34
N LEU A 47 12.29 -8.61 -0.06
CA LEU A 47 12.52 -8.32 -1.47
C LEU A 47 13.57 -9.24 -2.10
N GLN A 48 14.58 -9.67 -1.34
CA GLN A 48 15.58 -10.67 -1.77
C GLN A 48 14.96 -12.06 -1.95
N LEU A 49 14.12 -12.51 -1.02
CA LEU A 49 13.39 -13.77 -1.14
C LEU A 49 12.49 -13.78 -2.39
N VAL A 50 11.74 -12.70 -2.56
CA VAL A 50 10.84 -12.50 -3.70
C VAL A 50 11.61 -12.38 -5.02
N GLU A 51 12.81 -11.78 -5.03
CA GLU A 51 13.70 -11.78 -6.20
C GLU A 51 14.20 -13.19 -6.54
N ASN A 52 14.62 -13.98 -5.55
CA ASN A 52 15.12 -15.33 -5.79
C ASN A 52 14.04 -16.22 -6.42
N ILE A 53 12.80 -16.13 -5.95
CA ILE A 53 11.65 -16.78 -6.60
C ILE A 53 11.37 -16.14 -7.96
N GLY A 54 11.53 -14.82 -8.05
CA GLY A 54 11.41 -14.00 -9.25
C GLY A 54 12.28 -14.42 -10.43
N LYS A 55 13.46 -15.00 -10.16
CA LYS A 55 14.34 -15.58 -11.19
C LYS A 55 13.64 -16.68 -11.98
N LYS A 56 12.74 -17.44 -11.34
CA LYS A 56 11.90 -18.46 -11.98
C LYS A 56 10.54 -17.91 -12.42
N TYR A 57 9.95 -17.01 -11.62
CA TYR A 57 8.61 -16.46 -11.84
C TYR A 57 8.60 -14.94 -11.73
N LEU A 58 8.83 -14.22 -12.85
CA LEU A 58 8.95 -12.76 -12.87
C LEU A 58 7.78 -12.02 -12.20
N PHE A 59 6.56 -12.59 -12.25
CA PHE A 59 5.39 -11.99 -11.63
C PHE A 59 5.50 -11.87 -10.11
N VAL A 60 6.21 -12.79 -9.45
CA VAL A 60 6.40 -12.77 -7.99
C VAL A 60 7.26 -11.58 -7.60
N PHE A 61 8.32 -11.30 -8.35
CA PHE A 61 9.17 -10.12 -8.13
C PHE A 61 8.41 -8.81 -8.33
N GLN A 62 7.58 -8.75 -9.38
CA GLN A 62 6.71 -7.60 -9.62
C GLN A 62 5.68 -7.43 -8.50
N ALA A 63 5.12 -8.50 -7.96
CA ALA A 63 4.18 -8.43 -6.84
C ALA A 63 4.84 -7.84 -5.58
N GLY A 64 6.08 -8.25 -5.25
CA GLY A 64 6.83 -7.67 -4.14
C GLY A 64 7.06 -6.16 -4.30
N LYS A 65 7.42 -5.71 -5.50
CA LYS A 65 7.56 -4.27 -5.80
C LYS A 65 6.22 -3.55 -5.72
N HIS A 66 5.14 -4.14 -6.23
CA HIS A 66 3.80 -3.58 -6.15
C HIS A 66 3.37 -3.34 -4.70
N VAL A 67 3.64 -4.30 -3.81
CA VAL A 67 3.36 -4.16 -2.38
C VAL A 67 4.17 -3.02 -1.77
N LEU A 68 5.47 -2.92 -2.07
CA LEU A 68 6.31 -1.82 -1.57
C LEU A 68 5.83 -0.44 -2.07
N VAL A 69 5.43 -0.33 -3.34
CA VAL A 69 4.81 0.90 -3.87
C VAL A 69 3.52 1.21 -3.13
N GLY A 70 2.69 0.19 -2.86
CA GLY A 70 1.47 0.34 -2.08
C GLY A 70 1.71 0.89 -0.68
N VAL A 71 2.64 0.27 0.06
CA VAL A 71 3.05 0.73 1.40
C VAL A 71 3.53 2.18 1.36
N PHE A 72 4.42 2.51 0.42
CA PHE A 72 4.89 3.88 0.27
C PHE A 72 3.75 4.86 -0.01
N ALA A 73 2.86 4.54 -0.94
CA ALA A 73 1.70 5.38 -1.27
C ALA A 73 0.77 5.58 -0.07
N THR A 74 0.52 4.55 0.74
CA THR A 74 -0.28 4.66 1.98
C THR A 74 0.38 5.59 2.99
N ILE A 75 1.71 5.54 3.14
CA ILE A 75 2.42 6.44 4.05
C ILE A 75 2.33 7.88 3.56
N VAL A 76 2.49 8.10 2.25
CA VAL A 76 2.31 9.45 1.69
C VAL A 76 0.88 9.94 1.87
N ASP A 77 -0.14 9.10 1.66
CA ASP A 77 -1.54 9.47 1.93
C ASP A 77 -1.72 9.98 3.36
N LEU A 78 -1.22 9.23 4.35
CA LEU A 78 -1.35 9.59 5.77
C LEU A 78 -0.59 10.87 6.10
N LYS A 79 0.67 11.00 5.68
CA LYS A 79 1.49 12.19 5.95
C LYS A 79 0.93 13.42 5.25
N SER A 80 0.52 13.29 3.99
CA SER A 80 -0.11 14.37 3.24
C SER A 80 -1.44 14.77 3.88
N PHE A 81 -2.26 13.83 4.32
CA PHE A 81 -3.50 14.14 5.03
C PHE A 81 -3.24 15.00 6.29
N LEU A 82 -2.33 14.55 7.15
CA LEU A 82 -1.97 15.28 8.37
C LEU A 82 -1.39 16.66 8.07
N PHE A 83 -0.53 16.75 7.04
CA PHE A 83 0.07 18.01 6.60
C PHE A 83 -0.97 19.00 6.07
N LEU A 84 -1.88 18.56 5.20
CA LEU A 84 -2.96 19.40 4.67
C LEU A 84 -3.94 19.82 5.78
N ALA A 85 -4.26 18.92 6.72
CA ALA A 85 -5.09 19.23 7.87
C ALA A 85 -4.46 20.29 8.78
N TRP A 86 -3.13 20.28 8.92
CA TRP A 86 -2.39 21.27 9.68
C TRP A 86 -2.34 22.64 9.00
N ILE A 87 -2.16 22.70 7.67
CA ILE A 87 -2.13 23.96 6.91
C ILE A 87 -3.52 24.60 6.78
N PHE A 88 -4.56 23.78 6.63
CA PHE A 88 -5.93 24.23 6.41
C PHE A 88 -6.87 23.78 7.54
N PRO A 89 -6.65 24.22 8.79
CA PRO A 89 -7.42 23.73 9.93
C PRO A 89 -8.91 24.11 9.83
N GLN A 90 -9.25 25.28 9.27
CA GLN A 90 -10.64 25.67 9.06
C GLN A 90 -11.35 24.77 8.05
N LEU A 91 -10.67 24.41 6.95
CA LEU A 91 -11.21 23.47 5.96
C LEU A 91 -11.34 22.06 6.53
N TYR A 92 -10.40 21.63 7.36
CA TYR A 92 -10.47 20.35 8.06
C TYR A 92 -11.71 20.25 8.95
N LEU A 93 -12.00 21.29 9.72
CA LEU A 93 -13.17 21.35 10.60
C LEU A 93 -14.48 21.41 9.82
N LEU A 94 -14.51 22.15 8.71
CA LEU A 94 -15.69 22.26 7.86
C LEU A 94 -15.95 20.99 7.06
N SER A 95 -14.89 20.36 6.54
CA SER A 95 -14.99 19.23 5.63
C SER A 95 -13.67 18.45 5.51
N SER A 96 -13.39 17.58 6.49
CA SER A 96 -12.22 16.68 6.48
C SER A 96 -12.16 15.75 5.26
N ILE A 97 -13.31 15.48 4.63
CA ILE A 97 -13.41 14.66 3.42
C ILE A 97 -12.72 15.30 2.21
N ILE A 98 -12.70 16.64 2.11
CA ILE A 98 -11.99 17.34 1.04
C ILE A 98 -10.49 17.12 1.18
N ILE A 99 -9.97 17.31 2.40
CA ILE A 99 -8.55 17.09 2.70
C ILE A 99 -8.15 15.64 2.43
N LYS A 100 -8.99 14.69 2.86
CA LYS A 100 -8.77 13.27 2.61
C LYS A 100 -8.79 12.92 1.12
N THR A 101 -9.65 13.58 0.34
CA THR A 101 -9.71 13.38 -1.11
C THR A 101 -8.41 13.83 -1.78
N PHE A 102 -7.88 15.00 -1.42
CA PHE A 102 -6.60 15.48 -1.97
C PHE A 102 -5.42 14.59 -1.58
N SER A 103 -5.35 14.12 -0.32
CA SER A 103 -4.30 13.21 0.11
C SER A 103 -4.35 11.87 -0.64
N PHE A 104 -5.56 11.35 -0.86
CA PHE A 104 -5.78 10.13 -1.62
C PHE A 104 -5.39 10.29 -3.10
N ILE A 105 -5.71 11.44 -3.72
CA ILE A 105 -5.30 11.74 -5.10
C ILE A 105 -3.77 11.75 -5.22
N LEU A 106 -3.06 12.37 -4.27
CA LEU A 106 -1.60 12.34 -4.28
C LEU A 106 -1.06 10.91 -4.17
N ALA A 107 -1.64 10.11 -3.28
CA ALA A 107 -1.24 8.72 -3.09
C ALA A 107 -1.48 7.85 -4.34
N ILE A 108 -2.62 8.01 -5.02
CA ILE A 108 -2.91 7.22 -6.22
C ILE A 108 -2.00 7.58 -7.39
N ILE A 109 -1.58 8.85 -7.52
CA ILE A 109 -0.59 9.27 -8.51
C ILE A 109 0.77 8.62 -8.22
N ILE A 110 1.23 8.67 -6.96
CA ILE A 110 2.49 8.03 -6.55
C ILE A 110 2.44 6.53 -6.81
N LYS A 111 1.31 5.88 -6.48
CA LYS A 111 1.10 4.46 -6.73
C LYS A 111 1.19 4.13 -8.23
N TYR A 112 0.59 4.96 -9.09
CA TYR A 112 0.66 4.80 -10.55
C TYR A 112 2.08 4.94 -11.07
N VAL A 113 2.78 6.02 -10.71
CA VAL A 113 4.16 6.31 -11.16
C VAL A 113 5.11 5.21 -10.70
N GLY A 114 5.03 4.81 -9.42
CA GLY A 114 5.83 3.73 -8.87
C GLY A 114 5.58 2.40 -9.57
N ASN A 115 4.31 2.05 -9.81
CA ASN A 115 4.01 0.81 -10.51
C ASN A 115 4.47 0.84 -11.97
N LYS A 116 4.23 1.93 -12.69
CA LYS A 116 4.61 2.04 -14.10
C LYS A 116 6.13 1.94 -14.30
N PHE A 117 6.88 2.84 -13.65
CA PHE A 117 8.31 3.00 -13.94
C PHE A 117 9.19 2.02 -13.16
N TRP A 118 8.79 1.62 -11.95
CA TRP A 118 9.62 0.76 -11.10
C TRP A 118 9.14 -0.71 -11.07
N THR A 119 7.85 -0.95 -10.83
CA THR A 119 7.30 -2.32 -10.75
C THR A 119 7.29 -3.01 -12.11
N PHE A 120 6.68 -2.38 -13.12
CA PHE A 120 6.50 -2.96 -14.45
C PHE A 120 7.54 -2.48 -15.47
N GLN A 121 8.36 -1.48 -15.12
CA GLN A 121 9.46 -0.95 -15.95
C GLN A 121 9.02 -0.56 -17.36
N LYS A 122 7.81 0.01 -17.49
CA LYS A 122 7.26 0.48 -18.78
C LYS A 122 7.75 1.89 -19.07
N ASN A 123 8.98 1.97 -19.59
CA ASN A 123 9.70 3.23 -19.84
C ASN A 123 9.43 3.84 -21.23
N GLU A 124 8.66 3.16 -22.08
CA GLU A 124 8.65 3.40 -23.52
C GLU A 124 7.71 4.54 -23.99
N GLU A 125 6.75 5.02 -23.17
CA GLU A 125 5.70 5.96 -23.66
C GLU A 125 5.22 7.05 -22.67
N GLY A 126 6.10 7.64 -21.85
CA GLY A 126 5.72 8.77 -20.98
C GLY A 126 4.55 8.43 -20.04
N VAL A 127 3.63 9.36 -19.74
CA VAL A 127 2.38 9.06 -18.99
C VAL A 127 1.20 9.08 -19.96
N SER A 128 0.48 7.95 -20.08
CA SER A 128 -0.69 7.85 -20.95
C SER A 128 -1.98 8.02 -20.16
N LYS A 129 -2.84 8.95 -20.58
CA LYS A 129 -4.18 9.14 -19.97
C LYS A 129 -4.97 7.84 -19.95
N LYS A 130 -4.92 7.05 -21.03
CA LYS A 130 -5.64 5.76 -21.15
C LYS A 130 -5.16 4.74 -20.13
N GLU A 131 -3.85 4.68 -19.88
CA GLU A 131 -3.30 3.79 -18.85
C GLU A 131 -3.67 4.26 -17.44
N PHE A 132 -3.57 5.57 -17.17
CA PHE A 132 -3.96 6.11 -15.88
C PHE A 132 -5.45 5.86 -15.58
N THR A 133 -6.35 6.06 -16.56
CA THR A 133 -7.77 5.75 -16.40
C THR A 133 -8.00 4.27 -16.11
N LYS A 134 -7.33 3.35 -16.82
CA LYS A 134 -7.42 1.91 -16.54
C LYS A 134 -6.90 1.55 -15.15
N PHE A 135 -5.81 2.18 -14.73
CA PHE A 135 -5.25 2.00 -13.39
C PHE A 135 -6.24 2.46 -12.32
N LEU A 136 -6.85 3.63 -12.50
CA LEU A 136 -7.85 4.17 -11.61
C LEU A 136 -9.05 3.22 -11.49
N ILE A 137 -9.61 2.76 -12.62
CA ILE A 137 -10.71 1.80 -12.65
C ILE A 137 -10.33 0.50 -11.92
N THR A 138 -9.13 -0.02 -12.18
CA THR A 138 -8.62 -1.24 -11.54
C THR A 138 -8.57 -1.09 -10.02
N ASN A 139 -8.04 0.04 -9.53
CA ASN A 139 -7.96 0.33 -8.10
C ASN A 139 -9.33 0.58 -7.47
N LEU A 140 -10.29 1.18 -8.18
CA LEU A 140 -11.65 1.35 -7.71
C LEU A 140 -12.37 0.00 -7.56
N ILE A 141 -12.21 -0.92 -8.51
CA ILE A 141 -12.73 -2.28 -8.40
C ILE A 141 -12.05 -3.00 -7.23
N GLY A 142 -10.73 -2.85 -7.06
CA GLY A 142 -10.01 -3.41 -5.92
C GLY A 142 -10.54 -2.89 -4.58
N LEU A 143 -10.85 -1.60 -4.49
CA LEU A 143 -11.49 -1.01 -3.31
C LEU A 143 -12.89 -1.61 -3.07
N THR A 144 -13.69 -1.79 -4.13
CA THR A 144 -15.00 -2.45 -4.00
C THR A 144 -14.86 -3.89 -3.51
N ILE A 145 -13.87 -4.64 -4.01
CA ILE A 145 -13.57 -6.00 -3.54
C ILE A 145 -13.20 -5.98 -2.06
N ASP A 146 -12.33 -5.06 -1.63
CA ASP A 146 -11.92 -4.92 -0.23
C ASP A 146 -13.15 -4.72 0.68
N VAL A 147 -13.99 -3.73 0.36
CA VAL A 147 -15.18 -3.39 1.16
C VAL A 147 -16.18 -4.55 1.19
N LEU A 148 -16.44 -5.19 0.05
CA LEU A 148 -17.40 -6.30 -0.03
C LEU A 148 -16.93 -7.54 0.72
N VAL A 149 -15.66 -7.90 0.59
CA VAL A 149 -15.08 -9.03 1.33
C VAL A 149 -15.11 -8.74 2.83
N PHE A 150 -14.71 -7.54 3.25
CA PHE A 150 -14.76 -7.15 4.65
C PHE A 150 -16.19 -7.21 5.20
N TYR A 151 -17.15 -6.67 4.47
CA TYR A 151 -18.57 -6.76 4.82
C TYR A 151 -19.05 -8.20 4.94
N PHE A 152 -18.70 -9.06 3.97
CA PHE A 152 -19.10 -10.46 3.97
C PHE A 152 -18.53 -11.22 5.17
N LEU A 153 -17.24 -11.04 5.47
CA LEU A 153 -16.59 -11.70 6.62
C LEU A 153 -17.16 -11.23 7.96
N THR A 154 -17.45 -9.94 8.10
CA THR A 154 -17.88 -9.37 9.39
C THR A 154 -19.39 -9.43 9.62
N LYS A 155 -20.22 -9.34 8.58
CA LYS A 155 -21.68 -9.28 8.69
C LYS A 155 -22.41 -10.54 8.25
N VAL A 156 -21.85 -11.32 7.33
CA VAL A 156 -22.49 -12.54 6.84
C VAL A 156 -21.94 -13.77 7.55
N ILE A 157 -20.63 -13.97 7.56
CA ILE A 157 -20.00 -15.12 8.22
C ILE A 157 -20.01 -14.94 9.75
N SER A 158 -19.79 -13.73 10.25
CA SER A 158 -19.62 -13.43 11.68
C SER A 158 -18.45 -14.23 12.33
N PRO A 159 -18.03 -13.93 13.57
CA PRO A 159 -16.90 -14.63 14.18
C PRO A 159 -17.09 -16.15 14.24
N GLN A 160 -16.13 -16.89 13.68
CA GLN A 160 -16.12 -18.35 13.68
C GLN A 160 -15.15 -18.89 14.74
N PHE A 161 -15.30 -20.16 15.11
CA PHE A 161 -14.36 -20.90 15.98
C PHE A 161 -14.15 -20.30 17.38
N GLY A 162 -15.14 -19.58 17.91
CA GLY A 162 -15.05 -18.93 19.23
C GLY A 162 -14.06 -17.75 19.28
N VAL A 163 -13.65 -17.22 18.13
CA VAL A 163 -12.76 -16.07 18.05
C VAL A 163 -13.49 -14.80 18.52
N LEU A 164 -12.82 -13.97 19.33
CA LEU A 164 -13.35 -12.69 19.77
C LEU A 164 -13.63 -11.78 18.58
N PHE A 165 -14.75 -11.04 18.63
CA PHE A 165 -15.18 -10.12 17.56
C PHE A 165 -14.07 -9.16 17.13
N VAL A 166 -13.33 -8.58 18.08
CA VAL A 166 -12.24 -7.63 17.81
C VAL A 166 -11.09 -8.27 17.02
N ILE A 167 -10.79 -9.55 17.26
CA ILE A 167 -9.73 -10.27 16.55
C ILE A 167 -10.23 -10.65 15.16
N TRP A 168 -11.48 -11.13 15.06
CA TRP A 168 -12.11 -11.48 13.79
C TRP A 168 -12.18 -10.29 12.83
N GLU A 169 -12.54 -9.10 13.33
CA GLU A 169 -12.60 -7.88 12.54
C GLU A 169 -11.23 -7.51 11.97
N LYS A 170 -10.17 -7.55 12.79
CA LYS A 170 -8.80 -7.29 12.34
C LYS A 170 -8.33 -8.30 11.28
N LEU A 171 -8.64 -9.59 11.47
CA LEU A 171 -8.35 -10.63 10.48
C LEU A 171 -9.12 -10.38 9.18
N SER A 172 -10.37 -9.93 9.27
CA SER A 172 -11.21 -9.62 8.11
C SER A 172 -10.62 -8.48 7.30
N VAL A 173 -10.09 -7.42 7.94
CA VAL A 173 -9.36 -6.34 7.26
C VAL A 173 -8.13 -6.85 6.53
N LEU A 174 -7.36 -7.76 7.16
CA LEU A 174 -6.16 -8.31 6.52
C LEU A 174 -6.51 -9.18 5.30
N ILE A 175 -7.52 -10.05 5.43
CA ILE A 175 -7.96 -10.93 4.34
C ILE A 175 -8.51 -10.11 3.17
N SER A 176 -9.36 -9.11 3.45
CA SER A 176 -9.91 -8.25 2.41
C SER A 176 -8.82 -7.48 1.66
N ALA A 177 -7.86 -6.92 2.39
CA ALA A 177 -6.75 -6.16 1.82
C ALA A 177 -5.85 -7.04 0.95
N VAL A 178 -5.60 -8.30 1.35
CA VAL A 178 -4.83 -9.27 0.55
C VAL A 178 -5.57 -9.60 -0.75
N LEU A 179 -6.87 -9.90 -0.70
CA LEU A 179 -7.63 -10.22 -1.91
C LEU A 179 -7.74 -9.03 -2.87
N ALA A 180 -7.99 -7.83 -2.35
CA ALA A 180 -7.98 -6.60 -3.11
C ALA A 180 -6.59 -6.30 -3.70
N GLY A 181 -5.52 -6.56 -2.95
CA GLY A 181 -4.13 -6.45 -3.39
C GLY A 181 -3.81 -7.38 -4.55
N ILE A 182 -4.28 -8.64 -4.49
CA ILE A 182 -4.13 -9.62 -5.59
C ILE A 182 -4.86 -9.11 -6.84
N TRP A 183 -6.10 -8.62 -6.71
CA TRP A 183 -6.84 -8.04 -7.83
C TRP A 183 -6.10 -6.84 -8.42
N ASN A 184 -5.67 -5.90 -7.60
CA ASN A 184 -4.94 -4.70 -8.05
C ASN A 184 -3.67 -5.07 -8.81
N PHE A 185 -2.88 -6.01 -8.29
CA PHE A 185 -1.68 -6.48 -8.97
C PHE A 185 -1.99 -7.14 -10.31
N CYS A 186 -2.96 -8.06 -10.33
CA CYS A 186 -3.36 -8.75 -11.56
C CYS A 186 -3.91 -7.76 -12.59
N GLY A 187 -4.76 -6.83 -12.18
CA GLY A 187 -5.34 -5.85 -13.09
C GLY A 187 -4.31 -4.88 -13.63
N ASP A 188 -3.39 -4.41 -12.80
CA ASP A 188 -2.29 -3.57 -13.23
C ASP A 188 -1.39 -4.30 -14.23
N LYS A 189 -1.04 -5.55 -13.94
CA LYS A 189 -0.19 -6.36 -14.80
C LYS A 189 -0.84 -6.71 -16.14
N PHE A 190 -2.08 -7.19 -16.12
CA PHE A 190 -2.72 -7.80 -17.29
C PHE A 190 -3.62 -6.83 -18.06
N PHE A 191 -4.15 -5.76 -17.46
CA PHE A 191 -5.05 -4.83 -18.14
C PHE A 191 -4.46 -3.43 -18.36
N VAL A 192 -3.70 -2.93 -17.38
CA VAL A 192 -3.15 -1.57 -17.40
C VAL A 192 -1.83 -1.52 -18.16
N PHE A 193 -0.83 -2.24 -17.66
CA PHE A 193 0.54 -2.22 -18.14
C PHE A 193 0.83 -3.42 -19.06
N LYS A 194 -0.09 -3.68 -19.99
CA LYS A 194 0.17 -4.61 -21.09
C LYS A 194 1.44 -4.14 -21.81
N LYS A 195 2.40 -5.06 -21.94
CA LYS A 195 3.40 -5.02 -23.00
C LYS A 195 2.75 -5.54 -24.27
#